data_AF-A0A9D5B1S3-F1
#
_entry.id   AF-A0A9D5B1S3-F1
#
_cell.length_a   1.000
_cell.length_b   1.000
_cell.length_c   1.000
_cell.angle_alpha   90.00
_cell.angle_beta   90.00
_cell.angle_gamma   90.00
#
_symmetry.space_group_name_H-M   'P 1'
#
loop_
_entity.id
_entity.type
_entity.pdbx_description
1 polymer ?
#
loop_
_entity_poly.entity_id
_entity_poly.type
_entity_poly.pdbx_seq_one_letter_code
_entity_poly.pdbx_strand_id
1 'polypeptide(L)'
;MATWYGPPEGYGSDAGACGYGKAVSQPPYNSMIAAGNPFIYQSGKGCGSCYEIKCTGNSACSGNPIRVVITDLCPECSHYFDLSGKAFGSMANSGQANNLRTAGKIYVQYQKCP
;
A
#
# COMPACT_ATOMS: atom_id res chain seq x y z
N MET A 1 -5.05 -1.60 -10.05
CA MET A 1 -5.24 -0.24 -9.52
C MET A 1 -4.97 -0.25 -8.02
N ALA A 2 -4.62 0.91 -7.47
CA ALA A 2 -4.41 1.11 -6.04
C ALA A 2 -4.94 2.48 -5.59
N THR A 3 -5.33 2.59 -4.32
CA THR A 3 -5.59 3.84 -3.60
C THR A 3 -4.71 3.92 -2.35
N TRP A 4 -4.97 4.88 -1.47
CA TRP A 4 -4.35 4.95 -0.16
C TRP A 4 -5.29 5.44 0.93
N TYR A 5 -4.93 5.14 2.18
CA TYR A 5 -5.70 5.50 3.37
C TYR A 5 -4.81 5.97 4.54
N GLY A 6 -5.47 6.60 5.50
CA GLY A 6 -4.83 7.12 6.71
C GLY A 6 -4.02 8.40 6.47
N PRO A 7 -3.11 8.76 7.40
CA PRO A 7 -2.28 9.96 7.27
C PRO A 7 -1.28 9.87 6.10
N PRO A 8 -0.92 11.00 5.45
CA PRO A 8 -0.03 11.00 4.28
C PRO A 8 1.33 10.34 4.48
N GLU A 9 1.91 10.41 5.68
CA GLU A 9 3.18 9.75 6.03
C GLU A 9 3.00 8.63 7.07
N GLY A 10 1.74 8.21 7.28
CA GLY A 10 1.36 7.20 8.25
C GLY A 10 1.39 5.77 7.73
N TYR A 11 1.02 4.84 8.61
CA TYR A 11 0.94 3.39 8.36
C TYR A 11 -0.50 2.91 8.10
N GLY A 12 -1.36 3.78 7.58
CA GLY A 12 -2.79 3.47 7.43
C GLY A 12 -3.55 3.69 8.73
N SER A 13 -3.94 2.62 9.41
CA SER A 13 -4.78 2.65 10.62
C SER A 13 -4.13 1.91 11.81
N ASP A 14 -4.60 2.20 13.03
CA ASP A 14 -4.20 1.49 14.25
C ASP A 14 -4.78 0.07 14.36
N ALA A 15 -5.79 -0.27 13.55
CA ALA A 15 -6.64 -1.45 13.71
C ALA A 15 -6.74 -2.28 12.42
N GLY A 16 -5.61 -2.84 11.96
CA GLY A 16 -5.59 -3.69 10.77
C GLY A 16 -6.14 -5.10 11.01
N ALA A 17 -6.83 -5.67 10.01
CA ALA A 17 -7.46 -6.99 10.04
C ALA A 17 -6.49 -8.17 10.23
N CYS A 18 -5.17 -7.95 10.14
CA CYS A 18 -4.16 -8.97 10.45
C CYS A 18 -3.73 -8.96 11.93
N GLY A 19 -4.20 -8.01 12.75
CA GLY A 19 -3.92 -7.97 14.18
C GLY A 19 -2.52 -7.49 14.57
N TYR A 20 -1.75 -6.90 13.65
CA TYR A 20 -0.40 -6.40 13.94
C TYR A 20 -0.39 -5.08 14.72
N GLY A 21 -1.52 -4.37 14.77
CA GLY A 21 -1.66 -3.09 15.49
C GLY A 21 -0.57 -2.08 15.11
N LYS A 22 -0.08 -1.32 16.10
CA LYS A 22 0.93 -0.26 15.88
C LYS A 22 2.32 -0.77 15.46
N ALA A 23 2.57 -2.08 15.51
CA ALA A 23 3.86 -2.65 15.10
C ALA A 23 4.17 -2.38 13.62
N VAL A 24 3.15 -2.17 12.77
CA VAL A 24 3.33 -1.85 11.35
C VAL A 24 4.02 -0.49 11.11
N SER A 25 4.04 0.39 12.11
CA SER A 25 4.76 1.67 12.07
C SER A 25 6.28 1.52 12.25
N GLN A 26 6.72 0.39 12.82
CA GLN A 26 8.11 0.13 13.20
C GLN A 26 8.79 -0.83 12.22
N PRO A 27 10.12 -0.96 12.27
CA PRO A 27 10.82 -2.03 11.56
C PRO A 27 10.24 -3.42 11.89
N PRO A 28 10.17 -4.33 10.91
CA PRO A 28 10.66 -4.20 9.54
C PRO A 28 9.69 -3.49 8.57
N TYR A 29 8.43 -3.28 8.96
CA TYR A 29 7.38 -2.76 8.08
C TYR A 29 7.60 -1.29 7.73
N ASN A 30 8.02 -0.45 8.69
CA ASN A 30 8.31 0.97 8.48
C ASN A 30 7.16 1.74 7.79
N SER A 31 5.92 1.40 8.10
CA SER A 31 4.70 1.89 7.46
C SER A 31 4.55 1.53 5.97
N MET A 32 5.40 0.66 5.42
CA MET A 32 5.31 0.16 4.03
C MET A 32 4.33 -1.01 3.95
N ILE A 33 3.05 -0.70 4.10
CA ILE A 33 1.97 -1.69 4.23
C ILE A 33 0.80 -1.38 3.30
N ALA A 34 -0.07 -2.36 3.11
CA ALA A 34 -1.33 -2.22 2.39
C ALA A 34 -2.46 -3.02 3.03
N ALA A 35 -3.68 -2.54 2.85
CA ALA A 35 -4.87 -3.35 2.91
C ALA A 35 -5.10 -4.05 1.55
N GLY A 36 -5.24 -5.37 1.58
CA GLY A 36 -5.60 -6.13 0.38
C GLY A 36 -7.12 -6.21 0.23
N ASN A 37 -7.62 -6.25 -0.99
CA ASN A 37 -9.02 -6.66 -1.22
C ASN A 37 -9.25 -8.14 -0.80
N PRO A 38 -10.48 -8.67 -0.79
CA PRO A 38 -10.74 -10.04 -0.35
C PRO A 38 -9.91 -11.11 -1.06
N PHE A 39 -9.56 -10.91 -2.34
CA PHE A 39 -8.73 -11.82 -3.11
C PHE A 39 -7.25 -11.82 -2.68
N ILE A 40 -6.71 -10.65 -2.29
CA ILE A 40 -5.33 -10.53 -1.78
C ILE A 40 -5.25 -10.94 -0.31
N TYR A 41 -6.23 -10.52 0.51
CA TYR A 41 -6.30 -10.82 1.94
C TYR A 41 -6.63 -12.29 2.23
N GLN A 42 -7.43 -12.94 1.39
CA GLN A 42 -7.76 -14.38 1.45
C GLN A 42 -8.21 -14.86 2.84
N SER A 43 -9.18 -14.15 3.44
CA SER A 43 -9.67 -14.47 4.78
C SER A 43 -8.54 -14.59 5.82
N GLY A 44 -7.54 -13.71 5.73
CA GLY A 44 -6.39 -13.64 6.64
C GLY A 44 -5.18 -14.45 6.19
N LYS A 45 -5.31 -15.37 5.24
CA LYS A 45 -4.15 -16.15 4.72
C LYS A 45 -3.14 -15.28 3.97
N GLY A 46 -3.57 -14.12 3.48
CA GLY A 46 -2.72 -13.13 2.82
C GLY A 46 -1.92 -12.27 3.79
N CYS A 47 -2.25 -12.26 5.09
CA CYS A 47 -1.53 -11.48 6.09
C CYS A 47 -0.03 -11.82 6.10
N GLY A 48 0.82 -10.80 6.11
CA GLY A 48 2.27 -10.95 6.04
C GLY A 48 2.82 -11.20 4.63
N SER A 49 1.97 -11.38 3.61
CA SER A 49 2.44 -11.49 2.23
C SER A 49 3.08 -10.18 1.77
N CYS A 50 4.25 -10.29 1.13
CA CYS A 50 4.97 -9.18 0.53
C CYS A 50 4.64 -9.05 -0.96
N TYR A 51 4.46 -7.81 -1.44
CA TYR A 51 4.30 -7.49 -2.85
C TYR A 51 5.24 -6.36 -3.27
N GLU A 52 5.80 -6.49 -4.47
CA GLU A 52 6.42 -5.37 -5.18
C GLU A 52 5.36 -4.68 -6.02
N ILE A 53 5.17 -3.37 -5.82
CA ILE A 53 4.14 -2.56 -6.46
C ILE A 53 4.78 -1.37 -7.16
N LYS A 54 4.45 -1.18 -8.44
CA LYS A 54 4.96 -0.10 -9.30
C LYS A 54 3.81 0.73 -9.85
N CYS A 55 3.85 2.04 -9.59
CA CYS A 55 2.94 3.03 -10.19
C CYS A 55 3.18 3.20 -11.69
N THR A 56 2.10 3.30 -12.46
CA THR A 56 2.15 3.51 -13.92
C THR A 56 1.09 4.53 -14.37
N GLY A 57 1.34 5.26 -15.46
CA GLY A 57 0.33 6.09 -16.12
C GLY A 57 0.02 7.43 -15.43
N ASN A 58 0.81 7.83 -14.42
CA ASN A 58 0.76 9.16 -13.81
C ASN A 58 2.17 9.80 -13.87
N SER A 59 2.25 11.10 -14.19
CA SER A 59 3.54 11.82 -14.34
C SER A 59 4.34 11.90 -13.04
N ALA A 60 3.70 11.75 -11.89
CA ALA A 60 4.36 11.69 -10.60
C ALA A 60 4.99 10.33 -10.30
N CYS A 61 4.64 9.24 -11.02
CA CYS A 61 5.21 7.92 -10.77
C CYS A 61 6.73 7.92 -11.05
N SER A 62 7.53 7.34 -10.14
CA SER A 62 8.96 7.11 -10.39
C SER A 62 9.25 5.99 -11.39
N GLY A 63 8.29 5.09 -11.58
CA GLY A 63 8.49 3.86 -12.36
C GLY A 63 9.29 2.78 -11.62
N ASN A 64 9.76 3.02 -10.40
CA ASN A 64 10.41 2.02 -9.57
C ASN A 64 9.38 1.31 -8.67
N PRO A 65 9.51 -0.02 -8.46
CA PRO A 65 8.66 -0.73 -7.52
C PRO A 65 9.04 -0.41 -6.08
N ILE A 66 8.05 -0.42 -5.19
CA ILE A 66 8.22 -0.45 -3.75
C ILE A 66 7.79 -1.81 -3.21
N ARG A 67 8.30 -2.19 -2.02
CA ARG A 67 7.81 -3.37 -1.30
C ARG A 67 6.79 -2.95 -0.25
N VAL A 68 5.69 -3.69 -0.19
CA VAL A 68 4.68 -3.54 0.86
C VAL A 68 4.29 -4.89 1.43
N VAL A 69 3.84 -4.89 2.69
CA VAL A 69 3.29 -6.07 3.33
C VAL A 69 1.78 -5.92 3.51
N ILE A 70 1.02 -6.99 3.25
CA ILE A 70 -0.41 -7.03 3.53
C ILE A 70 -0.63 -7.16 5.04
N THR A 71 -1.23 -6.15 5.64
CA THR A 71 -1.49 -6.09 7.08
C THR A 71 -2.94 -5.81 7.43
N ASP A 72 -3.78 -5.63 6.42
CA ASP A 72 -5.16 -5.22 6.58
C ASP A 72 -6.05 -5.75 5.43
N LEU A 73 -7.35 -5.62 5.61
CA LEU A 73 -8.39 -5.96 4.64
C LEU A 73 -9.12 -4.69 4.23
N CYS A 74 -9.26 -4.48 2.92
CA CYS A 74 -10.26 -3.57 2.40
C CYS A 74 -11.44 -4.39 1.82
N PRO A 75 -12.57 -4.53 2.53
CA PRO A 75 -13.64 -5.45 2.17
C PRO A 75 -14.34 -5.07 0.85
N GLU A 76 -14.62 -3.78 0.66
CA GLU A 76 -15.39 -3.25 -0.47
C GLU A 76 -14.49 -2.69 -1.61
N CYS A 77 -13.18 -2.96 -1.54
CA CYS A 77 -12.26 -2.45 -2.54
C CYS A 77 -12.37 -3.17 -3.88
N SER A 78 -12.81 -2.43 -4.91
CA SER A 78 -12.75 -2.88 -6.32
C SER A 78 -11.34 -2.84 -6.91
N HIS A 79 -10.36 -2.32 -6.19
CA HIS A 79 -8.95 -2.29 -6.55
C HIS A 79 -8.16 -3.30 -5.69
N TYR A 80 -6.93 -3.65 -6.08
CA TYR A 80 -6.20 -4.74 -5.42
C TYR A 80 -5.59 -4.34 -4.07
N PHE A 81 -5.07 -3.11 -3.98
CA PHE A 81 -4.35 -2.61 -2.81
C PHE A 81 -4.82 -1.21 -2.41
N ASP A 82 -5.16 -1.04 -1.14
CA ASP A 82 -5.30 0.26 -0.51
C ASP A 82 -4.06 0.49 0.36
N LEU A 83 -3.15 1.34 -0.09
CA LEU A 83 -1.82 1.49 0.47
C LEU A 83 -1.82 2.43 1.69
N SER A 84 -0.86 2.31 2.59
CA SER A 84 -0.62 3.41 3.53
C SER A 84 -0.21 4.68 2.79
N GLY A 85 -0.47 5.86 3.37
CA GLY A 85 -0.03 7.12 2.78
C GLY A 85 1.46 7.17 2.49
N LYS A 86 2.29 6.61 3.39
CA LYS A 86 3.75 6.53 3.21
C LYS A 86 4.11 5.63 2.02
N ALA A 87 3.51 4.43 1.94
CA ALA A 87 3.77 3.51 0.84
C ALA A 87 3.34 4.13 -0.50
N PHE A 88 2.15 4.72 -0.57
CA PHE A 88 1.64 5.33 -1.79
C PHE A 88 2.54 6.47 -2.29
N GLY A 89 2.93 7.37 -1.40
CA GLY A 89 3.85 8.47 -1.72
C GLY A 89 5.24 7.99 -2.14
N SER A 90 5.72 6.87 -1.60
CA SER A 90 7.04 6.30 -1.92
C SER A 90 7.17 5.78 -3.36
N MET A 91 6.05 5.59 -4.08
CA MET A 91 6.09 5.27 -5.50
C MET A 91 6.39 6.48 -6.39
N ALA A 92 6.34 7.69 -5.85
CA ALA A 92 6.50 8.92 -6.63
C ALA A 92 7.97 9.28 -6.91
N ASN A 93 8.19 10.13 -7.91
CA ASN A 93 9.44 10.85 -8.08
C ASN A 93 9.77 11.70 -6.85
N SER A 94 11.04 12.03 -6.65
CA SER A 94 11.47 12.91 -5.56
C SER A 94 10.69 14.23 -5.57
N GLY A 95 10.13 14.61 -4.42
CA GLY A 95 9.28 15.81 -4.29
C GLY A 95 7.84 15.68 -4.84
N GLN A 96 7.46 14.54 -5.44
CA GLN A 96 6.14 14.35 -6.07
C GLN A 96 5.18 13.49 -5.25
N ALA A 97 5.56 13.08 -4.03
CA ALA A 97 4.75 12.20 -3.18
C ALA A 97 3.33 12.76 -2.91
N ASN A 98 3.23 14.06 -2.63
CA ASN A 98 1.94 14.72 -2.43
C ASN A 98 1.13 14.77 -3.73
N ASN A 99 1.76 15.07 -4.87
CA ASN A 99 1.08 15.11 -6.16
C ASN A 99 0.51 13.74 -6.53
N LEU A 100 1.27 12.67 -6.27
CA LEU A 100 0.79 11.32 -6.47
C LEU A 100 -0.39 11.03 -5.53
N ARG A 101 -0.28 11.30 -4.22
CA ARG A 101 -1.36 11.09 -3.24
C ARG A 101 -2.64 11.85 -3.60
N THR A 102 -2.54 13.09 -4.09
CA THR A 102 -3.69 13.88 -4.55
C THR A 102 -4.41 13.24 -5.74
N ALA A 103 -3.73 12.44 -6.56
CA ALA A 103 -4.39 11.67 -7.62
C ALA A 103 -5.39 10.65 -7.06
N GLY A 104 -5.19 10.20 -5.80
CA GLY A 104 -6.08 9.33 -5.03
C GLY A 104 -6.09 7.88 -5.51
N LYS A 105 -6.35 7.66 -6.80
CA LYS A 105 -6.44 6.35 -7.46
C LYS A 105 -5.50 6.29 -8.65
N ILE A 106 -4.66 5.25 -8.70
CA ILE A 106 -3.65 5.07 -9.76
C ILE A 106 -3.66 3.66 -10.34
N TYR A 107 -3.15 3.54 -11.56
CA TYR A 107 -2.80 2.24 -12.13
C TYR A 107 -1.47 1.76 -11.55
N VAL A 108 -1.40 0.47 -11.25
CA VAL A 108 -0.21 -0.18 -10.72
C VAL A 108 0.00 -1.53 -11.41
N GLN A 109 1.26 -1.90 -11.57
CA GLN A 109 1.70 -3.28 -11.78
C GLN A 109 2.17 -3.85 -10.45
N TYR A 110 1.99 -5.15 -10.23
CA TYR A 110 2.44 -5.79 -9.00
C TYR A 110 2.83 -7.24 -9.21
N GLN A 111 3.70 -7.74 -8.34
CA GLN A 111 4.08 -9.14 -8.23
C GLN A 111 4.32 -9.50 -6.76
N LYS A 112 4.19 -10.78 -6.40
CA LYS A 112 4.56 -11.24 -5.06
C LYS A 112 6.08 -11.16 -4.90
N CYS A 113 6.57 -10.78 -3.73
CA CYS A 113 8.01 -10.80 -3.46
C CYS A 113 8.57 -12.24 -3.56
N PRO A 114 9.87 -12.40 -3.83
CA PRO A 114 10.55 -13.70 -3.83
C PRO A 114 10.38 -14.45 -2.51
#